data_AF-A0A1F8QFQ2-F1
#
_entry.id   AF-A0A1F8QFQ2-F1
#
_cell.length_a   1.000
_cell.length_b   1.000
_cell.length_c   1.000
_cell.angle_alpha   90.00
_cell.angle_beta   90.00
_cell.angle_gamma   90.00
#
_symmetry.space_group_name_H-M   'P 1'
#
loop_
_entity.id
_entity.type
_entity.pdbx_description
1 polymer ?
#
loop_
_entity_poly.entity_id
_entity_poly.type
_entity_poly.pdbx_seq_one_letter_code
_entity_poly.pdbx_strand_id
1 'polypeptide(L)'
;MDQLDETNSKTPTEQTLSQKPATPAKRQLTRNEKLRDFAIGFIGWWVVNGLLWTIADKTAFRDDFGSVVLFCAVPINIVSLIFLAFLRRWVALGVLATYVVNFAMALILGTITNGYCWIPFTTPMKPFIL
;
A
#
# COMPACT_ATOMS: atom_id res chain seq x y z
N MET A 1 -56.94 49.34 50.40
CA MET A 1 -57.22 48.18 51.26
C MET A 1 -57.29 46.97 50.35
N ASP A 2 -56.41 45.99 50.36
CA ASP A 2 -55.18 45.74 51.11
C ASP A 2 -54.61 44.48 50.43
N GLN A 3 -53.28 44.45 50.24
CA GLN A 3 -52.39 43.28 50.45
C GLN A 3 -52.59 42.00 49.62
N LEU A 4 -51.60 41.18 49.26
CA LEU A 4 -50.12 41.10 49.32
C LEU A 4 -49.78 40.03 48.25
N ASP A 5 -48.82 40.24 47.37
CA ASP A 5 -47.44 39.74 47.49
C ASP A 5 -47.32 38.20 47.59
N GLU A 6 -46.96 37.53 46.49
CA GLU A 6 -46.26 36.23 46.54
C GLU A 6 -45.40 36.02 45.27
N THR A 7 -44.19 36.58 45.37
CA THR A 7 -42.92 35.96 45.00
C THR A 7 -42.99 34.51 44.47
N ASN A 8 -42.84 34.33 43.16
CA ASN A 8 -42.35 33.06 42.60
C ASN A 8 -41.03 33.28 41.85
N SER A 9 -39.99 33.50 42.65
CA SER A 9 -38.59 33.46 42.24
C SER A 9 -38.21 32.01 41.96
N LYS A 10 -38.26 31.61 40.68
CA LYS A 10 -37.71 30.33 40.24
C LYS A 10 -36.19 30.40 40.21
N THR A 11 -35.60 29.66 41.13
CA THR A 11 -34.19 29.33 41.24
C THR A 11 -33.62 28.84 39.90
N PRO A 12 -32.46 29.34 39.45
CA PRO A 12 -31.77 28.78 38.30
C PRO A 12 -31.23 27.40 38.71
N THR A 13 -31.91 26.34 38.26
CA THR A 13 -31.40 24.99 38.40
C THR A 13 -30.19 24.85 37.49
N GLU A 14 -29.04 25.00 38.09
CA GLU A 14 -27.75 24.38 37.80
C GLU A 14 -27.86 23.20 36.81
N GLN A 15 -27.88 23.51 35.52
CA GLN A 15 -27.50 22.54 34.50
C GLN A 15 -25.98 22.53 34.46
N THR A 16 -25.41 21.87 35.46
CA THR A 16 -24.06 21.31 35.36
C THR A 16 -24.13 20.20 34.32
N LEU A 17 -24.15 20.63 33.05
CA LEU A 17 -24.02 19.81 31.87
C LEU A 17 -22.62 19.22 31.94
N SER A 18 -22.51 18.07 32.62
CA SER A 18 -21.33 17.21 32.60
C SER A 18 -21.12 16.76 31.16
N GLN A 19 -20.46 17.61 30.38
CA GLN A 19 -20.02 17.36 29.03
C GLN A 19 -18.90 16.32 29.12
N LYS A 20 -19.32 15.04 29.18
CA LYS A 20 -18.44 13.88 29.04
C LYS A 20 -17.56 14.16 27.82
N PRO A 21 -16.22 14.18 27.95
CA PRO A 21 -15.35 14.60 26.87
C PRO A 21 -15.67 13.75 25.66
N ALA A 22 -16.16 14.41 24.59
CA ALA A 22 -16.48 13.77 23.34
C ALA A 22 -15.19 13.14 22.83
N THR A 23 -15.05 11.85 23.08
CA THR A 23 -13.96 11.05 22.52
C THR A 23 -14.06 11.23 21.01
N PRO A 24 -13.00 11.69 20.32
CA PRO A 24 -13.09 11.97 18.90
C PRO A 24 -13.57 10.70 18.20
N ALA A 25 -14.80 10.75 17.68
CA ALA A 25 -15.42 9.62 17.02
C ALA A 25 -14.50 9.21 15.87
N LYS A 26 -13.80 8.07 16.02
CA LYS A 26 -12.95 7.52 14.96
C LYS A 26 -13.83 7.34 13.75
N ARG A 27 -13.65 8.22 12.75
CA ARG A 27 -14.41 8.21 11.50
C ARG A 27 -14.24 6.82 10.88
N GLN A 28 -15.29 6.01 10.93
CA GLN A 28 -15.25 4.69 10.32
C GLN A 28 -15.29 4.89 8.81
N LEU A 29 -14.16 4.64 8.15
CA LEU A 29 -14.09 4.60 6.69
C LEU A 29 -15.08 3.57 6.16
N THR A 30 -15.83 3.95 5.13
CA THR A 30 -16.75 3.06 4.43
C THR A 30 -15.95 1.94 3.75
N ARG A 31 -16.61 0.78 3.51
CA ARG A 31 -15.98 -0.37 2.86
C ARG A 31 -15.37 0.00 1.49
N ASN A 32 -16.03 0.89 0.76
CA ASN A 32 -15.59 1.36 -0.55
C ASN A 32 -14.31 2.21 -0.46
N GLU A 33 -14.20 3.06 0.54
CA GLU A 33 -12.98 3.87 0.75
C GLU A 33 -11.78 2.99 1.10
N LYS A 34 -11.98 1.96 1.92
CA LYS A 34 -10.93 0.98 2.27
C LYS A 34 -10.44 0.22 1.03
N LEU A 35 -11.37 -0.24 0.19
CA LEU A 35 -11.03 -0.97 -1.03
C LEU A 35 -10.29 -0.08 -2.01
N ARG A 36 -10.72 1.18 -2.18
CA ARG A 36 -10.03 2.15 -3.03
C ARG A 36 -8.61 2.40 -2.55
N ASP A 37 -8.41 2.57 -1.25
CA ASP A 37 -7.07 2.79 -0.68
C ASP A 37 -6.16 1.58 -0.86
N PHE A 38 -6.70 0.37 -0.69
CA PHE A 38 -5.99 -0.86 -0.99
C PHE A 38 -5.60 -0.95 -2.47
N ALA A 39 -6.55 -0.69 -3.38
CA ALA A 39 -6.33 -0.76 -4.83
C ALA A 39 -5.30 0.26 -5.30
N ILE A 40 -5.32 1.48 -4.74
CA ILE A 40 -4.31 2.51 -5.03
C ILE A 40 -2.92 2.05 -4.60
N GLY A 41 -2.78 1.46 -3.41
CA GLY A 41 -1.50 0.92 -2.95
C GLY A 41 -1.00 -0.22 -3.83
N PHE A 42 -1.89 -1.14 -4.19
CA PHE A 42 -1.56 -2.29 -5.03
C PHE A 42 -1.18 -1.88 -6.45
N ILE A 43 -2.06 -1.14 -7.14
CA ILE A 43 -1.85 -0.71 -8.53
C ILE A 43 -0.72 0.32 -8.61
N GLY A 44 -0.67 1.26 -7.66
CA GLY A 44 0.37 2.29 -7.62
C GLY A 44 1.77 1.69 -7.55
N TRP A 45 1.95 0.63 -6.77
CA TRP A 45 3.22 -0.10 -6.72
C TRP A 45 3.64 -0.68 -8.07
N TRP A 46 2.70 -1.33 -8.78
CA TRP A 46 2.96 -1.90 -10.10
C TRP A 46 3.27 -0.84 -11.14
N VAL A 47 2.53 0.28 -11.14
CA VAL A 47 2.75 1.38 -12.08
C VAL A 47 4.12 2.03 -11.85
N VAL A 48 4.46 2.34 -10.59
CA VAL A 48 5.76 2.95 -10.25
C VAL A 48 6.90 2.01 -10.60
N ASN A 49 6.84 0.72 -10.23
CA ASN A 49 7.88 -0.24 -10.59
C ASN A 49 7.94 -0.48 -12.09
N GLY A 50 6.81 -0.66 -12.77
CA GLY A 50 6.79 -0.89 -14.21
C GLY A 50 7.38 0.29 -14.99
N LEU A 51 7.08 1.52 -14.57
CA LEU A 51 7.68 2.72 -15.14
C LEU A 51 9.18 2.79 -14.86
N LEU A 52 9.60 2.48 -13.63
CA LEU A 52 11.01 2.44 -13.24
C LEU A 52 11.80 1.44 -14.08
N TRP A 53 11.26 0.22 -14.27
CA TRP A 53 11.87 -0.80 -15.12
C TRP A 53 11.92 -0.37 -16.58
N THR A 54 10.89 0.29 -17.09
CA THR A 54 10.88 0.80 -18.48
C THR A 54 11.93 1.89 -18.69
N ILE A 55 12.11 2.77 -17.69
CA ILE A 55 13.16 3.80 -17.73
C ILE A 55 14.54 3.14 -17.64
N ALA A 56 14.71 2.21 -16.70
CA ALA A 56 15.96 1.47 -16.52
C ALA A 56 16.35 0.70 -17.78
N ASP A 57 15.42 0.02 -18.43
CA ASP A 57 15.67 -0.69 -19.70
C ASP A 57 16.14 0.29 -20.79
N LYS A 58 15.51 1.46 -20.92
CA LYS A 58 15.89 2.46 -21.92
C LYS A 58 17.23 3.14 -21.64
N THR A 59 17.66 3.24 -20.39
CA THR A 59 18.90 3.94 -19.99
C THR A 59 20.08 3.01 -19.75
N ALA A 60 19.86 1.78 -19.27
CA ALA A 60 20.92 0.82 -18.95
C ALA A 60 21.67 0.30 -20.18
N PHE A 61 21.06 0.35 -21.37
CA PHE A 61 21.71 -0.07 -22.62
C PHE A 61 22.52 1.01 -23.32
N ARG A 62 22.56 2.26 -22.79
CA ARG A 62 23.17 3.38 -23.52
C ARG A 62 24.41 4.00 -22.86
N ASP A 63 24.49 4.12 -21.54
CA ASP A 63 25.58 4.88 -20.90
C ASP A 63 25.89 4.38 -19.47
N ASP A 64 27.12 4.62 -18.97
CA ASP A 64 27.55 4.41 -17.57
C ASP A 64 26.63 5.11 -16.54
N PHE A 65 25.82 6.07 -17.00
CA PHE A 65 24.80 6.76 -16.22
C PHE A 65 23.62 5.85 -15.80
N GLY A 66 23.39 4.74 -16.51
CA GLY A 66 22.32 3.79 -16.20
C GLY A 66 22.46 3.18 -14.81
N SER A 67 23.69 2.91 -14.37
CA SER A 67 23.99 2.35 -13.05
C SER A 67 23.62 3.31 -11.91
N VAL A 68 23.87 4.61 -12.09
CA VAL A 68 23.54 5.66 -11.11
C VAL A 68 22.03 5.86 -11.01
N VAL A 69 21.34 5.86 -12.16
CA VAL A 69 19.87 5.93 -12.18
C VAL A 69 19.26 4.74 -11.46
N LEU A 70 19.78 3.52 -11.67
CA LEU A 70 19.31 2.32 -10.98
C LEU A 70 19.57 2.40 -9.47
N PHE A 71 20.74 2.91 -9.06
CA PHE A 71 21.11 3.09 -7.65
C PHE A 71 20.24 4.14 -6.93
N CYS A 72 19.81 5.21 -7.62
CA CYS A 72 18.91 6.23 -7.07
C CYS A 72 17.43 5.82 -7.15
N ALA A 73 17.07 5.03 -8.16
CA ALA A 73 15.72 4.53 -8.39
C ALA A 73 15.19 3.68 -7.22
N VAL A 74 16.03 2.79 -6.69
CA VAL A 74 15.68 1.93 -5.55
C VAL A 74 15.31 2.73 -4.29
N PRO A 75 16.14 3.64 -3.76
CA PRO A 75 15.81 4.43 -2.58
C PRO A 75 14.65 5.38 -2.82
N ILE A 76 14.51 5.99 -4.01
CA ILE A 76 13.34 6.84 -4.33
C ILE A 76 12.03 6.03 -4.30
N ASN A 77 12.05 4.80 -4.81
CA ASN A 77 10.90 3.91 -4.78
C ASN A 77 10.53 3.52 -3.34
N ILE A 78 11.53 3.21 -2.51
CA ILE A 78 11.34 2.94 -1.07
C ILE A 78 10.81 4.17 -0.32
N VAL A 79 11.33 5.37 -0.58
CA VAL A 79 10.85 6.60 0.05
C VAL A 79 9.41 6.92 -0.38
N SER A 80 9.07 6.74 -1.66
CA SER A 80 7.70 6.91 -2.16
C SER A 80 6.73 5.94 -1.51
N LEU A 81 7.14 4.68 -1.35
CA LEU A 81 6.39 3.67 -0.61
C LEU A 81 6.16 4.05 0.86
N ILE A 82 7.22 4.49 1.53
CA ILE A 82 7.16 4.90 2.95
C ILE A 82 6.21 6.08 3.10
N PHE A 83 6.31 7.07 2.21
CA PHE A 83 5.40 8.22 2.21
C PHE A 83 3.94 7.78 2.00
N LEU A 84 3.68 6.94 0.98
CA LEU A 84 2.35 6.37 0.71
C LEU A 84 1.81 5.53 1.89
N ALA A 85 2.68 4.79 2.58
CA ALA A 85 2.31 3.97 3.73
C ALA A 85 1.92 4.82 4.95
N PHE A 86 2.60 5.96 5.18
CA PHE A 86 2.25 6.87 6.27
C PHE A 86 0.92 7.59 6.04
N LEU A 87 0.50 7.81 4.79
CA LEU A 87 -0.72 8.56 4.51
C LEU A 87 -2.00 7.78 4.83
N ARG A 88 -2.05 6.45 4.65
CA ARG A 88 -3.23 5.63 4.99
C ARG A 88 -2.86 4.18 5.31
N ARG A 89 -3.20 3.73 6.52
CA ARG A 89 -3.00 2.33 7.00
C ARG A 89 -3.50 1.25 6.04
N TRP A 90 -4.53 1.52 5.24
CA TRP A 90 -5.09 0.58 4.26
C TRP A 90 -4.25 0.46 2.97
N VAL A 91 -3.48 1.50 2.60
CA VAL A 91 -2.56 1.49 1.46
C VAL A 91 -1.40 0.54 1.71
N ALA A 92 -0.88 0.53 2.93
CA ALA A 92 0.20 -0.40 3.34
C ALA A 92 -0.18 -1.88 3.13
N LEU A 93 -1.46 -2.23 3.30
CA LEU A 93 -1.96 -3.59 3.10
C LEU A 93 -2.00 -3.95 1.61
N GLY A 94 -2.29 -2.97 0.73
CA GLY A 94 -2.18 -3.10 -0.72
C GLY A 94 -0.74 -3.32 -1.19
N VAL A 95 0.20 -2.57 -0.63
CA VAL A 95 1.64 -2.75 -0.91
C VAL A 95 2.14 -4.10 -0.39
N LEU A 96 1.72 -4.53 0.81
CA LEU A 96 2.12 -5.85 1.31
C LEU A 96 1.65 -6.97 0.37
N ALA A 97 0.43 -6.85 -0.16
CA ALA A 97 -0.11 -7.80 -1.11
C ALA A 97 0.73 -7.88 -2.40
N THR A 98 1.28 -6.76 -2.89
CA THR A 98 2.15 -6.81 -4.07
C THR A 98 3.46 -7.54 -3.78
N TYR A 99 4.07 -7.36 -2.61
CA TYR A 99 5.26 -8.13 -2.22
C TYR A 99 4.99 -9.64 -2.17
N VAL A 100 3.84 -10.05 -1.61
CA VAL A 100 3.44 -11.47 -1.59
C VAL A 100 3.27 -12.02 -2.99
N VAL A 101 2.59 -11.28 -3.89
CA VAL A 101 2.43 -11.68 -5.29
C VAL A 101 3.78 -11.77 -6.01
N ASN A 102 4.68 -10.82 -5.78
CA ASN A 102 6.00 -10.81 -6.41
C ASN A 102 6.86 -11.98 -5.94
N PHE A 103 6.80 -12.29 -4.65
CA PHE A 103 7.46 -13.47 -4.08
C PHE A 103 6.89 -14.77 -4.67
N ALA A 104 5.57 -14.89 -4.79
CA ALA A 104 4.94 -16.04 -5.42
C ALA A 104 5.35 -16.18 -6.90
N MET A 105 5.40 -15.09 -7.65
CA MET A 105 5.91 -15.10 -9.04
C MET A 105 7.37 -15.56 -9.10
N ALA A 106 8.23 -15.05 -8.21
CA ALA A 106 9.64 -15.45 -8.16
C ALA A 106 9.80 -16.96 -7.84
N LEU A 107 8.97 -17.50 -6.93
CA LEU A 107 8.94 -18.93 -6.65
C LEU A 107 8.50 -19.74 -7.87
N ILE A 108 7.44 -19.33 -8.55
CA ILE A 108 6.95 -20.01 -9.76
C ILE A 108 8.05 -20.02 -10.84
N LEU A 109 8.63 -18.86 -11.14
CA LEU A 109 9.74 -18.73 -12.09
C LEU A 109 10.95 -19.59 -11.70
N GLY A 110 11.32 -19.62 -10.42
CA GLY A 110 12.39 -20.47 -9.91
C GLY A 110 12.10 -21.96 -10.09
N THR A 111 10.88 -22.40 -9.75
CA THR A 111 10.48 -23.82 -9.93
C THR A 111 10.44 -24.23 -11.39
N ILE A 112 9.92 -23.37 -12.27
CA ILE A 112 9.89 -23.59 -13.72
C ILE A 112 11.32 -23.70 -14.26
N THR A 113 12.19 -22.73 -13.92
CA THR A 113 13.59 -22.71 -14.39
C THR A 113 14.34 -23.96 -13.92
N ASN A 114 14.17 -24.34 -12.66
CA ASN A 114 14.77 -25.56 -12.12
C ASN A 114 14.23 -26.80 -12.87
N GLY A 115 12.93 -26.89 -13.13
CA GLY A 115 12.35 -27.97 -13.94
C GLY A 115 12.93 -28.04 -15.35
N TYR A 116 13.10 -26.90 -16.02
CA TYR A 116 13.73 -26.82 -17.35
C TYR A 116 15.19 -27.31 -17.35
N CYS A 117 15.95 -27.06 -16.27
CA CYS A 117 17.32 -27.56 -16.14
C CYS A 117 17.42 -29.09 -16.11
N TRP A 118 16.35 -29.80 -15.75
CA TRP A 118 16.32 -31.26 -15.71
C TRP A 118 15.94 -31.93 -17.05
N ILE A 119 15.35 -31.18 -17.98
CA ILE A 119 14.95 -31.68 -19.31
C ILE A 119 16.12 -32.33 -20.08
N PRO A 120 17.31 -31.71 -20.22
CA PRO A 120 18.41 -32.28 -21.02
C PRO A 120 18.97 -33.59 -20.43
N PHE A 121 18.69 -33.91 -19.16
CA PHE A 121 19.10 -35.16 -18.55
C PHE A 121 18.11 -36.31 -18.83
N THR A 122 16.86 -36.00 -19.18
CA THR A 122 15.78 -36.98 -19.35
C THR A 122 15.44 -37.27 -20.81
N THR A 123 15.87 -36.42 -21.75
CA THR A 123 15.67 -36.66 -23.18
C THR A 123 16.87 -37.42 -23.77
N PRO A 124 16.67 -38.66 -24.27
CA PRO A 124 17.74 -39.38 -24.97
C PRO A 124 18.11 -38.59 -26.24
N MET A 125 19.37 -38.18 -26.36
CA MET A 125 19.86 -37.53 -27.58
C MET A 125 19.67 -38.49 -28.75
N LYS A 126 18.87 -38.07 -29.75
CA LYS A 126 18.79 -38.80 -31.01
C LYS A 126 20.19 -38.82 -31.63
N PRO A 127 20.75 -39.99 -31.96
CA PRO A 127 22.04 -40.05 -32.64
C PRO A 127 21.90 -39.33 -33.99
N PHE A 128 22.73 -38.32 -34.20
CA PHE A 128 22.87 -37.66 -35.49
C PHE A 128 23.55 -38.67 -36.43
N ILE A 129 22.78 -39.28 -37.32
CA ILE A 129 23.33 -40.08 -38.42
C ILE A 129 23.64 -39.09 -39.54
N LEU A 130 24.93 -38.92 -39.82
CA LEU A 130 25.49 -38.09 -40.88
C LEU A 130 25.90 -38.97 -42.06
#